data_AF-F9VYY5-F1
#
_entry.id   AF-F9VYY5-F1
#
_cell.length_a   1.000
_cell.length_b   1.000
_cell.length_c   1.000
_cell.angle_alpha   90.00
_cell.angle_beta   90.00
_cell.angle_gamma   90.00
#
_symmetry.space_group_name_H-M   'P 1'
#
loop_
_entity.id
_entity.type
_entity.pdbx_description
1 polymer ?
#
loop_
_entity_poly.entity_id
_entity_poly.type
_entity_poly.pdbx_seq_one_letter_code
_entity_poly.pdbx_strand_id
1 'polypeptide(L)'
;MQATIELESEAGYFKISDGYSFGDEGAELDRSPKGVFSTEFTTLVVSGSFQVGGYVAGEEVPVRRMTFTIHLHDMGAGVEDTVSRFRLMWGSPVSELLPVTWRYTSDYSGPRWLTLLLEKEILFSPEMDWNVQGYAKAVVSVVALEPRYESQQLEVKATNPSNGEHTLWVPCWNPTDQHAWPEWGLKPNGTAEFSLPDFGFGQEQTIDAKWVPGVHDDRMIVTEPISVFWSIMAERSMDPYVASDLSNASGQMGGVRLLYPIPPHTGTAENPIMLPVIIDGPAGAQAKLILRRFWSAESGLEK
;
A
#
# COMPACT_ATOMS: atom_id res chain seq x y z
N MET A 1 24.50 -11.28 -3.23
CA MET A 1 23.54 -10.31 -2.69
C MET A 1 22.22 -10.66 -3.34
N GLN A 2 21.29 -11.25 -2.59
CA GLN A 2 20.28 -12.13 -3.15
C GLN A 2 18.91 -11.74 -2.61
N ALA A 3 17.97 -11.50 -3.52
CA ALA A 3 16.59 -11.21 -3.15
C ALA A 3 15.91 -12.49 -2.65
N THR A 4 15.03 -12.36 -1.66
CA THR A 4 14.19 -13.45 -1.16
C THR A 4 12.74 -13.20 -1.52
N ILE A 5 12.02 -14.28 -1.82
CA ILE A 5 10.59 -14.24 -2.07
C ILE A 5 9.89 -15.23 -1.12
N GLU A 6 8.87 -14.72 -0.43
CA GLU A 6 8.14 -15.43 0.61
C GLU A 6 6.62 -15.31 0.38
N LEU A 7 5.90 -16.37 0.74
CA LEU A 7 4.44 -16.39 0.82
C LEU A 7 4.05 -16.62 2.29
N GLU A 8 3.20 -15.76 2.82
CA GLU A 8 2.78 -15.83 4.23
C GLU A 8 1.28 -15.57 4.37
N SER A 9 0.59 -16.44 5.10
CA SER A 9 -0.77 -16.21 5.59
C SER A 9 -0.90 -16.70 7.03
N GLU A 10 -2.05 -16.50 7.66
CA GLU A 10 -2.32 -17.02 9.00
C GLU A 10 -2.23 -18.55 9.09
N ALA A 11 -2.41 -19.26 7.96
CA ALA A 11 -2.40 -20.71 7.89
C ALA A 11 -1.01 -21.30 7.59
N GLY A 12 -0.03 -20.48 7.19
CA GLY A 12 1.31 -20.98 6.92
C GLY A 12 2.25 -20.00 6.22
N TYR A 13 3.49 -20.45 6.07
CA TYR A 13 4.59 -19.71 5.45
C TYR A 13 5.35 -20.63 4.49
N PHE A 14 5.79 -20.08 3.37
CA PHE A 14 6.68 -20.75 2.41
C PHE A 14 7.70 -19.76 1.87
N LYS A 15 8.98 -20.11 2.00
CA LYS A 15 10.04 -19.42 1.27
C LYS A 15 10.18 -20.05 -0.11
N ILE A 16 9.95 -19.30 -1.17
CA ILE A 16 9.87 -19.85 -2.54
C ILE A 16 11.04 -19.45 -3.42
N SER A 17 11.86 -18.48 -3.00
CA SER A 17 13.11 -18.16 -3.68
C SER A 17 14.12 -17.60 -2.68
N ASP A 18 15.32 -18.18 -2.67
CA ASP A 18 16.52 -17.64 -2.03
C ASP A 18 17.73 -17.60 -2.96
N GLY A 19 17.49 -17.89 -4.25
CA GLY A 19 18.40 -17.81 -5.37
C GLY A 19 19.52 -18.86 -5.48
N TYR A 20 19.59 -19.89 -4.63
CA TYR A 20 20.38 -21.11 -4.93
C TYR A 20 19.78 -22.43 -4.43
N SER A 21 18.66 -22.41 -3.68
CA SER A 21 17.99 -23.59 -3.14
C SER A 21 16.46 -23.46 -3.14
N PHE A 22 15.75 -24.60 -3.07
CA PHE A 22 14.35 -24.62 -2.66
C PHE A 22 14.27 -24.32 -1.17
N GLY A 23 13.22 -23.62 -0.71
CA GLY A 23 13.06 -23.27 0.70
C GLY A 23 12.95 -24.51 1.59
N ASP A 24 13.22 -24.34 2.89
CA ASP A 24 13.10 -25.41 3.91
C ASP A 24 11.68 -25.98 4.01
N GLU A 25 10.69 -25.29 3.44
CA GLU A 25 9.30 -25.73 3.37
C GLU A 25 8.98 -26.63 2.17
N GLY A 26 9.95 -26.83 1.28
CA GLY A 26 9.84 -27.67 0.08
C GLY A 26 9.21 -26.97 -1.11
N ALA A 27 9.33 -25.64 -1.24
CA ALA A 27 8.80 -24.88 -2.37
C ALA A 27 9.89 -24.13 -3.14
N GLU A 28 9.75 -24.10 -4.46
CA GLU A 28 10.61 -23.35 -5.38
C GLU A 28 9.77 -22.64 -6.45
N LEU A 29 10.02 -21.34 -6.65
CA LEU A 29 9.40 -20.56 -7.70
C LEU A 29 10.00 -20.93 -9.07
N ASP A 30 9.14 -21.25 -10.03
CA ASP A 30 9.57 -21.54 -11.41
C ASP A 30 10.28 -20.33 -12.04
N ARG A 31 11.12 -20.58 -13.05
CA ARG A 31 12.01 -19.60 -13.69
C ARG A 31 11.29 -18.52 -14.51
N SER A 32 9.98 -18.60 -14.66
CA SER A 32 9.22 -17.70 -15.54
C SER A 32 7.86 -17.31 -14.95
N PRO A 33 7.83 -16.66 -13.77
CA PRO A 33 6.59 -16.14 -13.21
C PRO A 33 6.10 -14.95 -14.04
N LYS A 34 4.77 -14.78 -14.17
CA LYS A 34 4.15 -13.70 -14.94
C LYS A 34 3.40 -12.73 -14.03
N GLY A 35 3.49 -11.44 -14.33
CA GLY A 35 2.77 -10.38 -13.62
C GLY A 35 3.35 -9.99 -12.25
N VAL A 36 4.53 -10.49 -11.90
CA VAL A 36 5.21 -10.18 -10.62
C VAL A 36 5.96 -8.85 -10.70
N PHE A 37 6.77 -8.66 -11.75
CA PHE A 37 7.85 -7.66 -11.69
C PHE A 37 7.42 -6.20 -11.97
N SER A 38 6.19 -5.95 -12.39
CA SER A 38 5.72 -4.60 -12.74
C SER A 38 4.20 -4.52 -12.72
N THR A 39 3.67 -3.32 -12.41
CA THR A 39 2.23 -3.04 -12.51
C THR A 39 1.83 -2.90 -13.96
N GLU A 40 0.78 -3.62 -14.35
CA GLU A 40 0.13 -3.42 -15.64
C GLU A 40 -0.70 -2.12 -15.59
N PHE A 41 -0.60 -1.29 -16.62
CA PHE A 41 -1.42 -0.08 -16.76
C PHE A 41 -1.75 0.13 -18.24
N THR A 42 -2.89 0.77 -18.50
CA THR A 42 -3.28 1.20 -19.84
C THR A 42 -3.33 2.72 -19.90
N THR A 43 -2.59 3.32 -20.83
CA THR A 43 -2.63 4.75 -21.10
C THR A 43 -3.84 5.09 -21.96
N LEU A 44 -4.68 6.02 -21.50
CA LEU A 44 -5.80 6.56 -22.27
C LEU A 44 -5.28 7.68 -23.17
N VAL A 45 -5.36 7.49 -24.49
CA VAL A 45 -4.86 8.46 -25.48
C VAL A 45 -6.02 9.07 -26.24
N VAL A 46 -6.05 10.40 -26.31
CA VAL A 46 -7.01 11.16 -27.13
C VAL A 46 -6.27 11.83 -28.28
N SER A 47 -6.78 11.68 -29.49
CA SER A 47 -6.26 12.34 -30.69
C SER A 47 -7.35 13.13 -31.39
N GLY A 48 -7.09 14.41 -31.68
CA GLY A 48 -7.99 15.24 -32.47
C GLY A 48 -7.93 14.92 -33.97
N SER A 49 -8.99 15.22 -34.70
CA SER A 49 -8.95 15.19 -36.17
C SER A 49 -7.94 16.22 -36.68
N PHE A 50 -7.00 15.78 -37.52
CA PHE A 50 -5.91 16.60 -38.09
C PHE A 50 -4.75 16.98 -37.14
N GLN A 51 -4.69 16.41 -35.93
CA GLN A 51 -3.54 16.55 -35.04
C GLN A 51 -2.47 15.49 -35.39
N VAL A 52 -1.20 15.89 -35.43
CA VAL A 52 -0.07 14.95 -35.47
C VAL A 52 0.13 14.42 -34.04
N GLY A 53 -0.23 13.15 -33.82
CA GLY A 53 -0.15 12.50 -32.51
C GLY A 53 -1.41 12.66 -31.66
N GLY A 54 -1.32 12.21 -30.40
CA GLY A 54 -2.36 12.37 -29.37
C GLY A 54 -1.76 12.88 -28.07
N TYR A 55 -2.62 13.22 -27.12
CA TYR A 55 -2.21 13.53 -25.74
C TYR A 55 -2.74 12.46 -24.79
N VAL A 56 -2.02 12.24 -23.68
CA VAL A 56 -2.45 11.34 -22.62
C VAL A 56 -3.59 12.01 -21.86
N ALA A 57 -4.77 11.38 -21.85
CA ALA A 57 -5.96 11.86 -21.16
C ALA A 57 -6.11 11.27 -19.76
N GLY A 58 -5.39 10.18 -19.47
CA GLY A 58 -5.39 9.53 -18.17
C GLY A 58 -4.73 8.15 -18.24
N GLU A 59 -4.77 7.46 -17.10
CA GLU A 59 -4.22 6.12 -16.94
C GLU A 59 -5.22 5.27 -16.16
N GLU A 60 -5.38 4.01 -16.58
CA GLU A 60 -6.16 3.01 -15.89
C GLU A 60 -5.21 1.93 -15.35
N VAL A 61 -5.23 1.74 -14.03
CA VAL A 61 -4.47 0.69 -13.35
C VAL A 61 -5.46 -0.39 -12.90
N PRO A 62 -5.55 -1.53 -13.61
CA PRO A 62 -6.44 -2.62 -13.23
C PRO A 62 -5.94 -3.34 -11.97
N VAL A 63 -6.82 -4.13 -11.36
CA VAL A 63 -6.41 -5.12 -10.35
C VAL A 63 -5.32 -6.02 -10.92
N ARG A 64 -4.28 -6.29 -10.14
CA ARG A 64 -3.12 -7.04 -10.62
C ARG A 64 -3.43 -8.52 -10.61
N ARG A 65 -3.52 -9.14 -11.79
CA ARG A 65 -3.64 -10.59 -11.91
C ARG A 65 -2.27 -11.20 -12.14
N MET A 66 -1.95 -12.24 -11.38
CA MET A 66 -0.65 -12.89 -11.46
C MET A 66 -0.84 -14.38 -11.66
N THR A 67 0.06 -14.97 -12.43
CA THR A 67 0.14 -16.43 -12.56
C THR A 67 1.58 -16.83 -12.36
N PHE A 68 1.81 -17.60 -11.31
CA PHE A 68 3.12 -18.14 -11.00
C PHE A 68 3.01 -19.65 -10.80
N THR A 69 4.13 -20.31 -11.07
CA THR A 69 4.26 -21.76 -10.93
C THR A 69 5.20 -22.02 -9.77
N ILE A 70 4.80 -22.93 -8.88
CA ILE A 70 5.60 -23.36 -7.75
C ILE A 70 5.83 -24.86 -7.85
N HIS A 71 7.08 -25.24 -7.70
CA HIS A 71 7.55 -26.61 -7.57
C HIS A 71 7.48 -26.99 -6.09
N LEU A 72 6.71 -28.04 -5.78
CA LEU A 72 6.54 -28.56 -4.43
C LEU A 72 7.22 -29.91 -4.30
N HIS A 73 8.09 -30.05 -3.31
CA HIS A 73 8.93 -31.21 -3.07
C HIS A 73 8.54 -31.91 -1.77
N ASP A 74 8.75 -33.22 -1.75
CA ASP A 74 8.66 -34.02 -0.54
C ASP A 74 9.80 -33.69 0.43
N MET A 75 9.45 -33.38 1.67
CA MET A 75 10.37 -33.07 2.76
C MET A 75 10.55 -34.24 3.76
N GLY A 76 10.12 -35.45 3.38
CA GLY A 76 10.25 -36.69 4.15
C GLY A 76 8.95 -37.26 4.69
N ALA A 77 7.83 -36.53 4.54
CA ALA A 77 6.49 -36.95 4.97
C ALA A 77 5.56 -37.33 3.80
N GLY A 78 6.08 -37.33 2.57
CA GLY A 78 5.33 -37.43 1.34
C GLY A 78 4.99 -36.05 0.78
N VAL A 79 4.98 -35.94 -0.56
CA VAL A 79 4.62 -34.70 -1.27
C VAL A 79 3.21 -34.21 -0.92
N GLU A 80 2.32 -35.11 -0.50
CA GLU A 80 0.96 -34.78 -0.09
C GLU A 80 0.94 -33.80 1.10
N ASP A 81 1.88 -33.92 2.05
CA ASP A 81 1.98 -32.98 3.18
C ASP A 81 2.29 -31.56 2.69
N THR A 82 3.34 -31.41 1.85
CA THR A 82 3.73 -30.12 1.28
C THR A 82 2.59 -29.51 0.46
N VAL A 83 1.91 -30.31 -0.37
CA VAL A 83 0.76 -29.87 -1.17
C VAL A 83 -0.42 -29.46 -0.27
N SER A 84 -0.67 -30.21 0.80
CA SER A 84 -1.74 -29.93 1.76
C SER A 84 -1.49 -28.60 2.48
N ARG A 85 -0.30 -28.41 3.05
CA ARG A 85 0.13 -27.14 3.68
C ARG A 85 0.03 -25.97 2.70
N PHE A 86 0.45 -26.19 1.45
CA PHE A 86 0.39 -25.15 0.42
C PHE A 86 -1.05 -24.77 0.08
N ARG A 87 -1.98 -25.72 -0.01
CA ARG A 87 -3.42 -25.43 -0.23
C ARG A 87 -4.04 -24.69 0.96
N LEU A 88 -3.74 -25.11 2.18
CA LEU A 88 -4.27 -24.51 3.41
C LEU A 88 -3.92 -23.02 3.53
N MET A 89 -2.75 -22.61 3.03
CA MET A 89 -2.35 -21.19 3.00
C MET A 89 -3.40 -20.27 2.36
N TRP A 90 -4.07 -20.75 1.31
CA TRP A 90 -5.05 -19.97 0.53
C TRP A 90 -6.47 -20.05 1.09
N GLY A 91 -6.70 -20.84 2.14
CA GLY A 91 -8.01 -21.11 2.68
C GLY A 91 -8.85 -22.06 1.82
N SER A 92 -10.17 -21.90 1.90
CA SER A 92 -11.16 -22.73 1.23
C SER A 92 -11.99 -21.91 0.26
N PRO A 93 -12.02 -22.23 -1.05
CA PRO A 93 -12.84 -21.50 -2.03
C PRO A 93 -14.35 -21.64 -1.80
N VAL A 94 -14.77 -22.58 -0.93
CA VAL A 94 -16.19 -22.80 -0.58
C VAL A 94 -16.57 -22.26 0.80
N SER A 95 -15.60 -21.81 1.59
CA SER A 95 -15.85 -21.29 2.95
C SER A 95 -15.31 -19.87 3.09
N GLU A 96 -14.00 -19.73 3.01
CA GLU A 96 -13.30 -18.46 3.20
C GLU A 96 -11.91 -18.55 2.57
N LEU A 97 -11.63 -17.63 1.63
CA LEU A 97 -10.29 -17.47 1.07
C LEU A 97 -9.44 -16.66 2.04
N LEU A 98 -8.20 -17.07 2.23
CA LEU A 98 -7.25 -16.35 3.07
C LEU A 98 -6.40 -15.39 2.22
N PRO A 99 -6.19 -14.15 2.68
CA PRO A 99 -5.21 -13.27 2.07
C PRO A 99 -3.80 -13.80 2.29
N VAL A 100 -3.01 -13.87 1.22
CA VAL A 100 -1.63 -14.32 1.23
C VAL A 100 -0.72 -13.15 0.90
N THR A 101 0.24 -12.87 1.77
CA THR A 101 1.27 -11.85 1.54
C THR A 101 2.37 -12.43 0.66
N TRP A 102 2.53 -11.90 -0.54
CA TRP A 102 3.75 -12.07 -1.34
C TRP A 102 4.76 -11.03 -0.90
N ARG A 103 5.89 -11.44 -0.32
CA ARG A 103 6.94 -10.53 0.13
C ARG A 103 8.20 -10.72 -0.71
N TYR A 104 8.69 -9.62 -1.26
CA TYR A 104 10.00 -9.51 -1.88
C TYR A 104 10.91 -8.72 -0.96
N THR A 105 12.09 -9.24 -0.64
CA THR A 105 13.08 -8.55 0.19
C THR A 105 14.42 -8.54 -0.51
N SER A 106 15.03 -7.37 -0.63
CA SER A 106 16.40 -7.23 -1.13
C SER A 106 17.18 -6.19 -0.33
N ASP A 107 18.51 -6.31 -0.33
CA ASP A 107 19.38 -5.35 0.38
C ASP A 107 19.24 -3.91 -0.15
N TYR A 108 18.85 -3.76 -1.43
CA TYR A 108 18.72 -2.45 -2.06
C TYR A 108 17.36 -1.80 -1.78
N SER A 109 16.26 -2.54 -1.95
CA SER A 109 14.90 -1.98 -1.87
C SER A 109 14.21 -2.20 -0.53
N GLY A 110 14.81 -3.00 0.36
CA GLY A 110 14.15 -3.47 1.58
C GLY A 110 12.98 -4.40 1.27
N PRO A 111 12.07 -4.61 2.24
CA PRO A 111 10.88 -5.43 2.07
C PRO A 111 9.78 -4.66 1.33
N ARG A 112 9.22 -5.28 0.28
CA ARG A 112 7.99 -4.86 -0.40
C ARG A 112 7.03 -6.03 -0.50
N TRP A 113 5.72 -5.77 -0.45
CA TRP A 113 4.74 -6.85 -0.49
C TRP A 113 3.47 -6.53 -1.27
N LEU A 114 2.78 -7.60 -1.68
CA LEU A 114 1.41 -7.56 -2.20
C LEU A 114 0.54 -8.47 -1.34
N THR A 115 -0.72 -8.08 -1.18
CA THR A 115 -1.75 -8.95 -0.62
C THR A 115 -2.49 -9.62 -1.75
N LEU A 116 -2.36 -10.95 -1.83
CA LEU A 116 -2.90 -11.81 -2.87
C LEU A 116 -4.14 -12.55 -2.37
N LEU A 117 -5.11 -12.73 -3.25
CA LEU A 117 -6.22 -13.66 -3.09
C LEU A 117 -6.19 -14.68 -4.23
N LEU A 118 -6.62 -15.91 -3.93
CA LEU A 118 -6.74 -16.93 -4.95
C LEU A 118 -7.85 -16.53 -5.94
N GLU A 119 -7.51 -16.41 -7.23
CA GLU A 119 -8.49 -16.02 -8.27
C GLU A 119 -9.19 -17.25 -8.86
N LYS A 120 -8.43 -18.33 -9.08
CA LYS A 120 -8.90 -19.58 -9.70
C LYS A 120 -8.28 -20.78 -8.99
N GLU A 121 -8.62 -21.99 -9.44
CA GLU A 121 -8.03 -23.22 -8.91
C GLU A 121 -6.49 -23.21 -8.95
N ILE A 122 -5.88 -23.93 -8.00
CA ILE A 122 -4.47 -24.30 -8.06
C ILE A 122 -4.38 -25.51 -8.97
N LEU A 123 -3.89 -25.31 -10.18
CA LEU A 123 -3.82 -26.36 -11.19
C LEU A 123 -2.58 -27.23 -10.96
N PHE A 124 -2.81 -28.50 -10.65
CA PHE A 124 -1.78 -29.52 -10.57
C PHE A 124 -1.80 -30.34 -11.87
N SER A 125 -0.70 -30.35 -12.60
CA SER A 125 -0.54 -31.15 -13.83
C SER A 125 0.73 -31.98 -13.76
N PRO A 126 0.76 -33.03 -12.93
CA PRO A 126 1.92 -33.90 -12.83
C PRO A 126 2.02 -34.81 -14.06
N GLU A 127 3.22 -35.00 -14.59
CA GLU A 127 3.47 -35.91 -15.74
C GLU A 127 3.42 -37.40 -15.33
N MET A 128 3.65 -37.68 -14.04
CA MET A 128 3.62 -39.01 -13.42
C MET A 128 2.92 -38.91 -12.05
N ASP A 129 2.46 -40.02 -11.49
CA ASP A 129 1.88 -40.05 -10.13
C ASP A 129 2.84 -39.36 -9.13
N TRP A 130 2.34 -38.33 -8.44
CA TRP A 130 3.13 -37.51 -7.53
C TRP A 130 3.70 -38.32 -6.37
N ASN A 131 3.07 -39.45 -5.99
CA ASN A 131 3.54 -40.31 -4.90
C ASN A 131 4.80 -41.07 -5.29
N VAL A 132 5.01 -41.27 -6.59
CA VAL A 132 6.19 -41.95 -7.13
C VAL A 132 7.37 -40.97 -7.27
N GLN A 133 7.08 -39.72 -7.65
CA GLN A 133 8.12 -38.71 -7.87
C GLN A 133 8.46 -37.87 -6.63
N GLY A 134 7.59 -37.83 -5.61
CA GLY A 134 7.76 -36.94 -4.46
C GLY A 134 7.73 -35.46 -4.86
N TYR A 135 6.99 -35.14 -5.93
CA TYR A 135 7.04 -33.83 -6.58
C TYR A 135 5.69 -33.45 -7.19
N ALA A 136 5.32 -32.18 -7.06
CA ALA A 136 4.13 -31.61 -7.66
C ALA A 136 4.39 -30.21 -8.24
N LYS A 137 3.89 -29.96 -9.45
CA LYS A 137 3.91 -28.64 -10.09
C LYS A 137 2.56 -27.96 -9.89
N ALA A 138 2.54 -26.85 -9.15
CA ALA A 138 1.35 -26.07 -8.86
C ALA A 138 1.35 -24.76 -9.67
N VAL A 139 0.36 -24.59 -10.56
CA VAL A 139 0.13 -23.32 -11.26
C VAL A 139 -0.95 -22.56 -10.50
N VAL A 140 -0.57 -21.41 -9.93
CA VAL A 140 -1.44 -20.61 -9.07
C VAL A 140 -1.86 -19.34 -9.81
N SER A 141 -3.16 -19.09 -9.89
CA SER A 141 -3.72 -17.85 -10.41
C SER A 141 -4.25 -17.01 -9.25
N VAL A 142 -3.71 -15.81 -9.08
CA VAL A 142 -4.04 -14.92 -7.97
C VAL A 142 -4.39 -13.52 -8.46
N VAL A 143 -5.07 -12.78 -7.59
CA VAL A 143 -5.39 -11.37 -7.78
C VAL A 143 -4.92 -10.54 -6.58
N ALA A 144 -4.25 -9.44 -6.86
CA ALA A 144 -3.96 -8.37 -5.92
C ALA A 144 -4.95 -7.23 -6.19
N LEU A 145 -5.85 -6.99 -5.23
CA LEU A 145 -6.86 -5.92 -5.33
C LEU A 145 -6.22 -4.53 -5.26
N GLU A 146 -5.20 -4.38 -4.41
CA GLU A 146 -4.26 -3.27 -4.47
C GLU A 146 -3.10 -3.71 -5.38
N PRO A 147 -3.03 -3.20 -6.62
CA PRO A 147 -2.07 -3.66 -7.60
C PRO A 147 -0.64 -3.18 -7.33
N ARG A 148 -0.45 -2.20 -6.44
CA ARG A 148 0.86 -1.63 -6.13
C ARG A 148 1.52 -2.37 -4.96
N TYR A 149 2.85 -2.46 -5.00
CA TYR A 149 3.63 -3.02 -3.90
C TYR A 149 3.61 -2.09 -2.70
N GLU A 150 3.28 -2.60 -1.53
CA GLU A 150 3.39 -1.88 -0.27
C GLU A 150 4.78 -2.02 0.33
N SER A 151 5.15 -1.05 1.15
CA SER A 151 6.38 -1.06 1.95
C SER A 151 6.09 -0.46 3.32
N GLN A 152 7.08 -0.46 4.22
CA GLN A 152 6.91 0.09 5.55
C GLN A 152 6.39 1.53 5.51
N GLN A 153 5.19 1.73 6.07
CA GLN A 153 4.57 3.04 6.16
C GLN A 153 5.35 3.97 7.09
N LEU A 154 5.29 5.27 6.81
CA LEU A 154 5.80 6.28 7.73
C LEU A 154 4.72 6.58 8.77
N GLU A 155 5.10 6.51 10.05
CA GLU A 155 4.26 6.92 11.15
C GLU A 155 4.98 7.96 12.01
N VAL A 156 4.35 9.10 12.22
CA VAL A 156 4.91 10.17 13.05
C VAL A 156 3.83 10.75 13.93
N LYS A 157 4.12 10.87 15.23
CA LYS A 157 3.16 11.35 16.22
C LYS A 157 3.61 12.67 16.81
N ALA A 158 2.76 13.68 16.68
CA ALA A 158 2.85 14.94 17.40
C ALA A 158 1.99 14.85 18.67
N THR A 159 2.48 15.39 19.78
CA THR A 159 1.74 15.42 21.06
C THR A 159 1.81 16.82 21.64
N ASN A 160 0.65 17.37 22.02
CA ASN A 160 0.55 18.69 22.62
C ASN A 160 1.26 18.69 23.99
N PRO A 161 2.33 19.49 24.19
CA PRO A 161 3.16 19.41 25.39
C PRO A 161 2.48 20.00 26.63
N SER A 162 1.60 20.97 26.44
CA SER A 162 0.87 21.68 27.50
C SER A 162 -0.51 22.08 27.01
N ASN A 163 -1.37 22.54 27.92
CA ASN A 163 -2.68 23.08 27.54
C ASN A 163 -2.51 24.33 26.66
N GLY A 164 -3.40 24.47 25.67
CA GLY A 164 -3.44 25.58 24.73
C GLY A 164 -2.88 25.21 23.35
N GLU A 165 -2.71 26.24 22.52
CA GLU A 165 -2.28 26.13 21.13
C GLU A 165 -0.76 25.94 20.99
N HIS A 166 -0.34 24.91 20.26
CA HIS A 166 1.05 24.69 19.90
C HIS A 166 1.19 24.25 18.44
N THR A 167 2.14 24.85 17.72
CA THR A 167 2.60 24.36 16.42
C THR A 167 3.67 23.28 16.63
N LEU A 168 3.39 22.08 16.13
CA LEU A 168 4.24 20.90 16.18
C LEU A 168 4.68 20.55 14.76
N TRP A 169 5.94 20.18 14.58
CA TRP A 169 6.48 19.88 13.26
C TRP A 169 6.65 18.37 13.08
N VAL A 170 5.96 17.82 12.08
CA VAL A 170 5.92 16.40 11.76
C VAL A 170 6.84 16.16 10.55
N PRO A 171 7.99 15.47 10.70
CA PRO A 171 8.79 15.07 9.55
C PRO A 171 8.00 14.15 8.62
N CYS A 172 8.02 14.45 7.33
CA CYS A 172 7.34 13.69 6.30
C CYS A 172 8.27 13.53 5.09
N TRP A 173 8.23 12.35 4.46
CA TRP A 173 8.87 12.14 3.17
C TRP A 173 8.24 10.96 2.44
N ASN A 174 8.23 11.05 1.11
CA ASN A 174 7.75 10.02 0.21
C ASN A 174 8.90 9.57 -0.70
N PRO A 175 9.54 8.41 -0.42
CA PRO A 175 10.61 7.90 -1.26
C PRO A 175 10.10 7.18 -2.52
N THR A 176 8.78 6.98 -2.66
CA THR A 176 8.23 6.10 -3.70
C THR A 176 8.00 6.81 -5.02
N ASP A 177 7.74 6.02 -6.07
CA ASP A 177 7.36 6.49 -7.41
C ASP A 177 5.86 6.86 -7.52
N GLN A 178 5.12 6.76 -6.41
CA GLN A 178 3.68 6.96 -6.35
C GLN A 178 3.33 8.12 -5.44
N HIS A 179 2.16 8.71 -5.67
CA HIS A 179 1.59 9.69 -4.75
C HIS A 179 1.25 9.00 -3.42
N ALA A 180 1.74 9.56 -2.32
CA ALA A 180 1.45 9.07 -0.99
C ALA A 180 0.38 9.96 -0.35
N TRP A 181 -0.74 9.37 0.07
CA TRP A 181 -1.88 10.09 0.63
C TRP A 181 -1.77 10.17 2.15
N PRO A 182 -1.67 11.37 2.75
CA PRO A 182 -1.64 11.51 4.19
C PRO A 182 -2.92 11.02 4.86
N GLU A 183 -2.76 10.23 5.90
CA GLU A 183 -3.82 9.86 6.84
C GLU A 183 -3.47 10.44 8.22
N TRP A 184 -4.48 10.99 8.89
CA TRP A 184 -4.32 11.60 10.20
C TRP A 184 -5.22 10.94 11.24
N GLY A 185 -4.60 10.40 12.29
CA GLY A 185 -5.30 9.97 13.50
C GLY A 185 -5.26 11.07 14.55
N LEU A 186 -6.41 11.66 14.87
CA LEU A 186 -6.55 12.75 15.83
C LEU A 186 -7.14 12.23 17.14
N LYS A 187 -6.41 12.40 18.24
CA LYS A 187 -6.82 12.00 19.59
C LYS A 187 -6.86 13.24 20.49
N PRO A 188 -8.05 13.80 20.80
CA PRO A 188 -8.16 15.10 21.47
C PRO A 188 -7.79 15.11 22.97
N ASN A 189 -7.77 13.95 23.65
CA ASN A 189 -7.50 13.84 25.09
C ASN A 189 -8.38 14.76 25.98
N GLY A 190 -9.65 14.91 25.60
CA GLY A 190 -10.55 15.95 26.11
C GLY A 190 -11.30 16.54 24.92
N THR A 191 -11.31 17.86 24.79
CA THR A 191 -11.74 18.56 23.58
C THR A 191 -10.56 19.31 23.00
N ALA A 192 -10.28 19.15 21.71
CA ALA A 192 -9.20 19.83 21.02
C ALA A 192 -9.58 20.20 19.59
N GLU A 193 -9.00 21.29 19.09
CA GLU A 193 -9.00 21.70 17.70
C GLU A 193 -7.68 21.32 17.04
N PHE A 194 -7.72 20.89 15.78
CA PHE A 194 -6.55 20.49 15.02
C PHE A 194 -6.47 21.26 13.71
N SER A 195 -5.33 21.86 13.41
CA SER A 195 -5.01 22.36 12.06
C SER A 195 -4.00 21.44 11.40
N LEU A 196 -4.38 20.86 10.26
CA LEU A 196 -3.58 19.91 9.48
C LEU A 196 -3.10 20.53 8.17
N PRO A 197 -1.87 20.24 7.72
CA PRO A 197 -1.35 20.78 6.48
C PRO A 197 -1.91 20.02 5.27
N ASP A 198 -2.27 20.77 4.23
CA ASP A 198 -2.73 20.24 2.94
C ASP A 198 -2.11 21.03 1.79
N PHE A 199 -0.79 20.96 1.66
CA PHE A 199 -0.05 21.79 0.71
C PHE A 199 -0.19 21.30 -0.72
N GLY A 200 -0.31 22.24 -1.66
CA GLY A 200 -0.52 21.96 -3.08
C GLY A 200 0.61 21.18 -3.74
N PHE A 201 1.86 21.44 -3.35
CA PHE A 201 3.06 20.97 -4.05
C PHE A 201 3.03 21.22 -5.57
N GLY A 202 2.39 22.32 -6.01
CA GLY A 202 2.23 22.64 -7.43
C GLY A 202 1.19 21.79 -8.18
N GLN A 203 0.43 20.94 -7.48
CA GLN A 203 -0.54 20.01 -8.07
C GLN A 203 -1.95 20.61 -8.19
N GLU A 204 -2.15 21.90 -7.91
CA GLU A 204 -3.48 22.52 -7.83
C GLU A 204 -4.29 22.34 -9.14
N GLN A 205 -3.61 22.41 -10.28
CA GLN A 205 -4.24 22.26 -11.60
C GLN A 205 -4.70 20.83 -11.91
N THR A 206 -4.21 19.83 -11.17
CA THR A 206 -4.71 18.44 -11.28
C THR A 206 -6.07 18.27 -10.62
N ILE A 207 -6.47 19.22 -9.77
CA ILE A 207 -7.74 19.23 -9.04
C ILE A 207 -8.72 20.19 -9.71
N ASP A 208 -8.29 21.43 -9.95
CA ASP A 208 -9.03 22.42 -10.72
C ASP A 208 -8.07 23.17 -11.64
N ALA A 209 -8.25 23.01 -12.95
CA ALA A 209 -7.42 23.64 -13.98
C ALA A 209 -7.40 25.18 -13.91
N LYS A 210 -8.32 25.80 -13.17
CA LYS A 210 -8.36 27.26 -12.95
C LYS A 210 -7.45 27.73 -11.82
N TRP A 211 -7.00 26.83 -10.95
CA TRP A 211 -6.12 27.20 -9.85
C TRP A 211 -4.72 27.54 -10.37
N VAL A 212 -4.09 28.50 -9.71
CA VAL A 212 -2.72 28.90 -10.01
C VAL A 212 -1.79 28.04 -9.15
N PRO A 213 -0.74 27.42 -9.73
CA PRO A 213 0.23 26.69 -8.94
C PRO A 213 0.83 27.57 -7.83
N GLY A 214 0.88 27.04 -6.60
CA GLY A 214 1.35 27.74 -5.40
C GLY A 214 0.25 28.49 -4.62
N VAL A 215 -1.00 28.50 -5.10
CA VAL A 215 -2.12 29.13 -4.36
C VAL A 215 -2.45 28.39 -3.05
N HIS A 216 -2.01 27.13 -2.91
CA HIS A 216 -2.22 26.32 -1.72
C HIS A 216 -0.90 25.88 -1.06
N ASP A 217 0.17 26.65 -1.19
CA ASP A 217 1.47 26.34 -0.54
C ASP A 217 1.41 26.43 1.00
N ASP A 218 0.44 27.15 1.55
CA ASP A 218 0.22 27.36 2.99
C ASP A 218 -1.16 26.87 3.47
N ARG A 219 -1.87 26.08 2.66
CA ARG A 219 -3.21 25.60 2.98
C ARG A 219 -3.19 24.71 4.23
N MET A 220 -3.99 25.11 5.23
CA MET A 220 -4.24 24.37 6.47
C MET A 220 -5.74 24.05 6.58
N ILE A 221 -6.08 22.83 6.98
CA ILE A 221 -7.43 22.39 7.30
C ILE A 221 -7.62 22.39 8.81
N VAL A 222 -8.51 23.23 9.29
CA VAL A 222 -8.86 23.35 10.71
C VAL A 222 -10.12 22.52 10.97
N THR A 223 -10.06 21.61 11.92
CA THR A 223 -11.25 20.89 12.41
C THR A 223 -12.08 21.80 13.28
N GLU A 224 -13.38 21.52 13.42
CA GLU A 224 -14.10 22.02 14.60
C GLU A 224 -13.52 21.36 15.88
N PRO A 225 -13.79 21.88 17.09
CA PRO A 225 -13.37 21.23 18.33
C PRO A 225 -13.96 19.82 18.46
N ILE A 226 -13.10 18.81 18.47
CA ILE A 226 -13.49 17.39 18.56
C ILE A 226 -13.22 16.83 19.96
N SER A 227 -14.06 15.89 20.41
CA SER A 227 -13.94 15.25 21.72
C SER A 227 -13.72 13.73 21.68
N VAL A 228 -13.78 13.16 20.48
CA VAL A 228 -13.59 11.73 20.21
C VAL A 228 -12.48 11.55 19.18
N PHE A 229 -11.99 10.32 19.01
CA PHE A 229 -10.95 10.04 18.04
C PHE A 229 -11.49 10.20 16.61
N TRP A 230 -10.75 10.91 15.76
CA TRP A 230 -11.07 11.05 14.34
C TRP A 230 -9.96 10.45 13.48
N SER A 231 -10.35 9.71 12.46
CA SER A 231 -9.49 9.29 11.36
C SER A 231 -9.81 10.14 10.14
N ILE A 232 -8.80 10.81 9.59
CA ILE A 232 -8.93 11.68 8.43
C ILE A 232 -8.09 11.12 7.30
N MET A 233 -8.66 10.99 6.12
CA MET A 233 -7.99 10.41 4.95
C MET A 233 -8.01 11.41 3.79
N ALA A 234 -6.85 11.68 3.20
CA ALA A 234 -6.76 12.54 2.02
C ALA A 234 -7.12 11.81 0.71
N GLU A 235 -7.13 10.48 0.72
CA GLU A 235 -7.38 9.69 -0.49
C GLU A 235 -8.82 9.90 -1.01
N ARG A 236 -8.93 10.21 -2.31
CA ARG A 236 -10.18 10.62 -2.96
C ARG A 236 -11.26 9.53 -3.04
N SER A 237 -10.88 8.26 -2.86
CA SER A 237 -11.76 7.09 -2.97
C SER A 237 -12.44 6.70 -1.65
N MET A 238 -12.01 7.29 -0.52
CA MET A 238 -12.47 6.92 0.83
C MET A 238 -13.22 8.06 1.52
N ASP A 239 -13.99 7.73 2.57
CA ASP A 239 -14.63 8.73 3.40
C ASP A 239 -13.57 9.58 4.13
N PRO A 240 -13.56 10.90 3.95
CA PRO A 240 -12.44 11.73 4.38
C PRO A 240 -12.38 11.95 5.90
N TYR A 241 -13.49 11.76 6.62
CA TYR A 241 -13.57 11.95 8.07
C TYR A 241 -14.42 10.86 8.71
N VAL A 242 -13.80 10.07 9.59
CA VAL A 242 -14.46 9.00 10.33
C VAL A 242 -14.25 9.23 11.82
N ALA A 243 -15.32 9.53 12.57
CA ALA A 243 -15.27 9.59 14.02
C ALA A 243 -15.43 8.19 14.64
N SER A 244 -14.72 7.93 15.74
CA SER A 244 -14.74 6.64 16.42
C SER A 244 -16.11 6.27 17.01
N ASP A 245 -16.96 7.27 17.26
CA ASP A 245 -18.34 7.09 17.74
C ASP A 245 -19.38 7.08 16.60
N LEU A 246 -18.92 7.08 15.34
CA LEU A 246 -19.74 7.15 14.14
C LEU A 246 -20.61 8.42 14.03
N SER A 247 -20.26 9.47 14.77
CA SER A 247 -20.87 10.78 14.60
C SER A 247 -20.55 11.38 13.21
N ASN A 248 -21.37 12.34 12.78
CA ASN A 248 -21.28 12.95 11.44
C ASN A 248 -20.09 13.91 11.32
N ALA A 249 -18.86 13.39 11.37
CA ALA A 249 -17.63 14.17 11.24
C ALA A 249 -17.53 14.90 9.90
N SER A 250 -17.87 14.23 8.80
CA SER A 250 -17.84 14.81 7.45
C SER A 250 -18.79 16.00 7.30
N GLY A 251 -20.00 15.91 7.88
CA GLY A 251 -20.95 17.03 7.90
C GLY A 251 -20.47 18.22 8.74
N GLN A 252 -19.74 17.98 9.83
CA GLN A 252 -19.16 19.04 10.66
C GLN A 252 -18.09 19.84 9.90
N MET A 253 -17.38 19.19 8.98
CA MET A 253 -16.35 19.84 8.15
C MET A 253 -16.93 20.62 6.96
N GLY A 254 -18.25 20.64 6.76
CA GLY A 254 -18.90 21.46 5.73
C GLY A 254 -18.44 21.15 4.29
N GLY A 255 -17.96 19.93 4.03
CA GLY A 255 -17.42 19.51 2.73
C GLY A 255 -15.96 19.92 2.49
N VAL A 256 -15.29 20.56 3.44
CA VAL A 256 -13.86 20.83 3.39
C VAL A 256 -13.10 19.53 3.64
N ARG A 257 -12.17 19.17 2.75
CA ARG A 257 -11.32 17.97 2.87
C ARG A 257 -9.86 18.28 2.58
N LEU A 258 -8.98 17.38 3.01
CA LEU A 258 -7.62 17.27 2.47
C LEU A 258 -7.72 16.91 0.98
N LEU A 259 -6.86 17.49 0.17
CA LEU A 259 -6.92 17.42 -1.28
C LEU A 259 -5.62 16.88 -1.88
N TYR A 260 -4.49 17.16 -1.25
CA TYR A 260 -3.20 16.96 -1.87
C TYR A 260 -2.47 15.73 -1.33
N PRO A 261 -2.00 14.85 -2.22
CA PRO A 261 -1.03 13.85 -1.84
C PRO A 261 0.37 14.47 -1.73
N ILE A 262 1.25 13.79 -1.01
CA ILE A 262 2.69 14.06 -1.05
C ILE A 262 3.25 13.48 -2.36
N PRO A 263 3.86 14.30 -3.25
CA PRO A 263 4.38 13.82 -4.52
C PRO A 263 5.46 12.74 -4.37
N PRO A 264 5.75 11.98 -5.45
CA PRO A 264 6.86 11.03 -5.49
C PRO A 264 8.19 11.73 -5.18
N HIS A 265 9.12 11.01 -4.56
CA HIS A 265 10.47 11.49 -4.24
C HIS A 265 10.52 12.84 -3.48
N THR A 266 9.52 13.09 -2.63
CA THR A 266 9.48 14.30 -1.80
C THR A 266 10.21 14.07 -0.49
N GLY A 267 11.34 14.76 -0.30
CA GLY A 267 12.16 14.64 0.90
C GLY A 267 12.84 13.28 1.05
N THR A 268 13.61 13.11 2.13
CA THR A 268 14.31 11.86 2.47
C THR A 268 14.24 11.61 3.98
N ALA A 269 14.68 10.44 4.44
CA ALA A 269 14.77 10.18 5.88
C ALA A 269 15.77 11.13 6.58
N GLU A 270 16.85 11.49 5.88
CA GLU A 270 17.89 12.40 6.37
C GLU A 270 17.50 13.88 6.24
N ASN A 271 16.68 14.21 5.24
CA ASN A 271 16.18 15.56 4.98
C ASN A 271 14.68 15.52 4.67
N PRO A 272 13.82 15.31 5.69
CA PRO A 272 12.37 15.28 5.52
C PRO A 272 11.82 16.69 5.31
N ILE A 273 10.67 16.79 4.65
CA ILE A 273 9.86 18.01 4.73
C ILE A 273 9.20 18.08 6.11
N MET A 274 9.10 19.28 6.66
CA MET A 274 8.49 19.48 7.98
C MET A 274 7.06 19.99 7.81
N LEU A 275 6.10 19.16 8.15
CA LEU A 275 4.68 19.48 8.09
C LEU A 275 4.22 20.12 9.41
N PRO A 276 3.70 21.36 9.41
CA PRO A 276 3.19 21.99 10.62
C PRO A 276 1.83 21.41 10.98
N VAL A 277 1.65 21.05 12.24
CA VAL A 277 0.36 20.66 12.82
C VAL A 277 0.10 21.57 14.01
N ILE A 278 -1.04 22.23 14.04
CA ILE A 278 -1.44 23.05 15.19
C ILE A 278 -2.44 22.25 16.01
N ILE A 279 -2.21 22.16 17.30
CA ILE A 279 -3.15 21.55 18.25
C ILE A 279 -3.50 22.61 19.28
N ASP A 280 -4.77 23.00 19.37
CA ASP A 280 -5.30 23.78 20.48
C ASP A 280 -6.17 22.87 21.36
N GLY A 281 -5.69 22.59 22.57
CA GLY A 281 -6.38 21.65 23.45
C GLY A 281 -5.57 21.29 24.69
N PRO A 282 -5.97 20.23 25.41
CA PRO A 282 -5.26 19.79 26.60
C PRO A 282 -3.89 19.19 26.27
N ALA A 283 -3.01 19.21 27.27
CA ALA A 283 -1.76 18.46 27.23
C ALA A 283 -2.05 16.97 26.93
N GLY A 284 -1.25 16.37 26.05
CA GLY A 284 -1.44 14.98 25.64
C GLY A 284 -2.46 14.75 24.52
N ALA A 285 -3.08 15.79 23.97
CA ALA A 285 -3.76 15.69 22.66
C ALA A 285 -2.75 15.30 21.57
N GLN A 286 -3.13 14.46 20.61
CA GLN A 286 -2.22 13.86 19.64
C GLN A 286 -2.75 13.96 18.21
N ALA A 287 -1.83 14.20 17.28
CA ALA A 287 -2.04 13.99 15.85
C ALA A 287 -1.00 12.99 15.36
N LYS A 288 -1.44 11.91 14.72
CA LYS A 288 -0.58 10.88 14.13
C LYS A 288 -0.70 10.95 12.61
N LEU A 289 0.39 11.30 11.93
CA LEU A 289 0.52 11.12 10.49
C LEU A 289 0.82 9.65 10.21
N ILE A 290 0.06 9.07 9.29
CA ILE A 290 0.32 7.77 8.66
C ILE A 290 0.44 8.04 7.17
N LEU A 291 1.51 7.55 6.56
CA LEU A 291 1.75 7.68 5.13
C LEU A 291 2.08 6.30 4.57
N ARG A 292 1.07 5.67 3.95
CA ARG A 292 1.23 4.40 3.24
C ARG A 292 2.11 4.62 2.01
N ARG A 293 3.00 3.66 1.74
CA ARG A 293 4.04 3.77 0.72
C ARG A 293 3.88 2.68 -0.31
N PHE A 294 3.42 3.08 -1.48
CA PHE A 294 3.16 2.21 -2.62
C PHE A 294 4.23 2.36 -3.69
N TRP A 295 4.54 1.26 -4.38
CA TRP A 295 5.53 1.17 -5.43
C TRP A 295 4.97 0.46 -6.66
N SER A 296 5.38 0.88 -7.85
CA SER A 296 4.97 0.18 -9.09
C SER A 296 5.67 -1.17 -9.28
N ALA A 297 6.80 -1.40 -8.61
CA ALA A 297 7.63 -2.58 -8.75
C ALA A 297 8.08 -3.13 -7.38
N GLU A 298 8.45 -4.42 -7.36
CA GLU A 298 8.97 -5.14 -6.19
C GLU A 298 10.34 -4.63 -5.76
N SER A 299 11.09 -4.02 -6.68
CA SER A 299 12.41 -3.44 -6.41
C SER A 299 12.68 -2.21 -7.27
N GLY A 300 13.66 -1.41 -6.88
CA GLY A 300 14.06 -0.20 -7.59
C GLY A 300 13.10 0.98 -7.39
N LEU A 301 13.31 2.03 -8.20
CA LEU A 301 12.53 3.27 -8.23
C LEU A 301 12.70 4.21 -7.03
N GLU A 302 13.71 4.04 -6.18
CA GLU A 302 13.94 4.88 -4.99
C GLU A 302 14.65 6.22 -5.30
N LYS A 303 14.85 6.58 -6.57
CA LYS A 303 15.69 7.70 -7.03
C LYS A 303 15.00 8.58 -8.06
#